data_AF-A0A7K3H769-F1
#
_entry.id   AF-A0A7K3H769-F1
#
_cell.length_a   1.000
_cell.length_b   1.000
_cell.length_c   1.000
_cell.angle_alpha   90.00
_cell.angle_beta   90.00
_cell.angle_gamma   90.00
#
_symmetry.space_group_name_H-M   'P 1'
#
loop_
_entity.id
_entity.type
_entity.pdbx_description
1 polymer ?
#
loop_
_entity_poly.entity_id
_entity_poly.type
_entity_poly.pdbx_seq_one_letter_code
_entity_poly.pdbx_strand_id
1 'polypeptide(L)' 'MTVSVVLFTADLRLHDHPPLRAALSSADAVVPLFVRDDGIEAAGFAGPNRRAFLADCLAALDA' A
#
# COMPACT_ATOMS: atom_id res chain seq x y z
N MET A 1 -14.37 -19.27 4.28
CA MET A 1 -14.10 -17.99 3.61
C MET A 1 -12.91 -17.33 4.30
N THR A 2 -11.74 -17.37 3.69
CA THR A 2 -10.50 -16.75 4.20
C THR A 2 -10.28 -15.41 3.52
N VAL A 3 -9.83 -14.42 4.31
CA VAL A 3 -9.50 -13.08 3.81
C VAL A 3 -8.06 -12.78 4.14
N SER A 4 -7.28 -12.40 3.15
CA SER A 4 -5.90 -11.92 3.33
C SER A 4 -5.85 -10.41 3.25
N VAL A 5 -5.12 -9.78 4.16
CA VAL A 5 -4.77 -8.35 4.05
C VAL A 5 -3.38 -8.25 3.43
N VAL A 6 -3.26 -7.45 2.38
CA VAL A 6 -1.96 -7.11 1.78
C VAL A 6 -1.61 -5.70 2.20
N LEU A 7 -0.62 -5.58 3.08
CA LEU A 7 -0.10 -4.29 3.51
C LEU A 7 0.89 -3.77 2.46
N PHE A 8 0.53 -2.66 1.83
CA PHE A 8 1.40 -1.86 1.00
C PHE A 8 2.16 -0.85 1.84
N THR A 9 3.44 -0.66 1.51
CA THR A 9 4.33 0.30 2.16
C THR A 9 5.06 1.13 1.09
N ALA A 10 6.35 0.88 0.85
CA ALA A 10 7.11 1.53 -0.22
C ALA A 10 6.88 0.90 -1.61
N ASP A 11 6.04 -0.13 -1.68
CA ASP A 11 5.78 -0.99 -2.84
C ASP A 11 4.40 -0.78 -3.46
N LEU A 12 3.99 0.49 -3.63
CA LEU A 12 2.71 0.90 -4.24
C LEU A 12 2.62 0.52 -5.73
N ARG A 13 2.57 -0.78 -6.03
CA ARG A 13 2.54 -1.37 -7.36
C ARG A 13 1.82 -2.72 -7.34
N LEU A 14 1.17 -3.06 -8.45
CA LEU A 14 0.56 -4.38 -8.63
C LEU A 14 1.51 -5.38 -9.31
N HIS A 15 2.33 -4.88 -10.23
CA HIS A 15 3.26 -5.72 -10.96
C HIS A 15 4.41 -6.18 -10.06
N ASP A 16 4.83 -7.42 -10.26
CA ASP A 16 5.92 -8.05 -9.51
C ASP A 16 5.85 -7.79 -8.00
N HIS A 17 4.68 -8.11 -7.43
CA HIS A 17 4.39 -7.98 -6.01
C HIS A 17 4.14 -9.37 -5.38
N PRO A 18 5.20 -10.09 -4.95
CA PRO A 18 5.08 -11.45 -4.43
C PRO A 18 4.07 -11.61 -3.28
N PRO A 19 3.96 -10.69 -2.29
CA PRO A 19 2.95 -10.82 -1.24
C PRO A 19 1.51 -10.77 -1.78
N LEU A 20 1.25 -9.95 -2.81
CA LEU A 20 -0.07 -9.87 -3.44
C LEU A 20 -0.36 -11.16 -4.21
N ARG A 21 0.62 -11.70 -4.95
CA ARG A 21 0.47 -12.99 -5.63
C ARG A 21 0.20 -14.13 -4.65
N ALA A 22 0.90 -14.16 -3.52
CA ALA A 22 0.66 -15.16 -2.48
C ALA A 22 -0.77 -15.05 -1.93
N ALA A 23 -1.21 -13.85 -1.55
CA ALA A 23 -2.55 -13.62 -1.02
C ALA A 23 -3.66 -14.04 -1.99
N LEU A 24 -3.52 -13.67 -3.28
CA LEU A 24 -4.45 -14.06 -4.34
C LEU A 24 -4.51 -15.59 -4.54
N SER A 25 -3.44 -16.31 -4.24
CA SER A 25 -3.39 -17.77 -4.36
C SER A 25 -3.93 -18.52 -3.15
N SER A 26 -4.04 -17.86 -1.98
CA SER A 26 -4.30 -18.52 -0.69
C SER A 26 -5.60 -18.11 0.00
N ALA A 27 -6.30 -17.08 -0.49
CA ALA A 27 -7.51 -16.56 0.14
C ALA A 27 -8.67 -16.37 -0.84
N ASP A 28 -9.90 -16.49 -0.32
CA ASP A 28 -11.11 -16.26 -1.09
C ASP A 28 -11.31 -14.77 -1.42
N ALA A 29 -10.76 -13.88 -0.58
CA ALA A 29 -10.74 -12.44 -0.81
C ALA A 29 -9.43 -11.81 -0.35
N VAL A 30 -9.05 -10.71 -1.00
CA VAL A 30 -7.86 -9.92 -0.67
C VAL A 30 -8.28 -8.47 -0.40
N VAL A 31 -7.81 -7.92 0.71
CA VAL A 31 -8.02 -6.52 1.10
C VAL A 31 -6.68 -5.79 1.04
N PRO A 32 -6.48 -4.84 0.11
CA PRO A 32 -5.31 -3.98 0.11
C PRO A 32 -5.39 -2.98 1.26
N LEU A 33 -4.27 -2.73 1.94
CA LEU A 33 -4.17 -1.78 3.05
C LEU A 33 -2.92 -0.93 2.90
N PHE A 34 -3.04 0.38 3.09
CA PHE A 34 -1.91 1.28 3.31
C PHE A 34 -2.16 2.07 4.59
N VAL A 35 -1.14 2.18 5.45
CA VAL A 35 -1.24 2.91 6.72
C VAL A 35 -0.54 4.26 6.58
N ARG A 36 -1.29 5.35 6.78
CA ARG A 36 -0.71 6.67 7.00
C ARG A 36 -0.24 6.75 8.46
N ASP A 37 1.08 6.83 8.64
CA ASP A 37 1.72 6.82 9.95
C ASP A 37 2.13 8.25 10.35
N ASP A 38 1.45 8.79 11.36
CA ASP A 38 1.70 10.13 11.90
C ASP A 38 3.13 10.27 12.46
N GLY A 39 3.76 9.16 12.89
CA GLY A 39 5.15 9.13 13.34
C GLY A 39 6.14 9.43 12.20
N ILE A 40 5.84 9.02 10.98
CA ILE A 40 6.64 9.35 9.78
C ILE A 40 6.51 10.85 9.45
N GLU A 41 5.32 11.40 9.62
CA GLU A 41 5.08 12.84 9.43
C GLU A 41 5.84 13.66 10.48
N ALA A 42 5.72 13.27 11.75
CA ALA A 42 6.38 13.92 12.88
C ALA A 42 7.92 13.87 12.78
N ALA A 43 8.47 12.80 12.19
CA ALA A 43 9.90 12.65 11.96
C ALA A 43 10.45 13.50 10.80
N GLY A 44 9.61 14.29 10.12
CA GLY A 44 10.03 15.21 9.05
C GLY A 44 10.27 14.53 7.69
N PHE A 45 9.96 13.24 7.55
CA PHE A 45 10.10 12.52 6.29
C PHE A 45 8.95 12.79 5.31
N ALA A 46 7.89 13.48 5.73
CA ALA A 46 6.72 13.78 4.91
C ALA A 46 6.77 15.21 4.33
N GLY A 47 7.87 15.59 3.66
CA GLY A 47 7.96 16.88 2.97
C GLY A 47 6.88 17.06 1.87
N PRO A 48 6.53 18.31 1.47
CA PRO A 48 5.38 18.57 0.58
C PRO A 48 5.40 17.77 -0.73
N ASN A 49 6.54 17.74 -1.43
CA ASN A 49 6.66 17.00 -2.70
C ASN A 49 6.51 15.49 -2.50
N ARG A 50 7.02 14.95 -1.39
CA ARG A 50 6.90 13.52 -1.09
C ARG A 50 5.46 13.16 -0.74
N ARG A 51 4.73 14.02 -0.03
CA ARG A 51 3.30 13.81 0.25
C ARG A 51 2.45 13.86 -1.02
N ALA A 52 2.71 14.83 -1.90
CA ALA A 52 2.02 14.92 -3.19
C ALA A 52 2.27 13.66 -4.03
N PHE A 53 3.54 13.26 -4.17
CA PHE A 53 3.90 12.03 -4.88
C PHE A 53 3.24 10.79 -4.28
N LEU A 54 3.23 10.66 -2.94
CA LEU A 54 2.56 9.55 -2.27
C LEU A 54 1.06 9.55 -2.55
N ALA A 55 0.40 10.71 -2.50
CA ALA A 55 -1.02 10.84 -2.79
C ALA A 55 -1.33 10.41 -4.23
N ASP A 56 -0.51 10.83 -5.20
CA ASP A 56 -0.66 10.45 -6.61
C ASP A 56 -0.46 8.94 -6.80
N CYS A 57 0.53 8.33 -6.14
CA CYS A 57 0.73 6.89 -6.17
C CYS A 57 -0.44 6.11 -5.58
N LEU A 58 -1.00 6.58 -4.46
CA LEU A 58 -2.16 5.93 -3.83
C LEU A 58 -3.42 6.07 -4.70
N ALA A 59 -3.64 7.22 -5.33
CA ALA A 59 -4.74 7.41 -6.27
C ALA A 59 -4.59 6.51 -7.51
N ALA A 60 -3.36 6.34 -8.02
CA ALA A 60 -3.09 5.44 -9.13
C ALA A 60 -3.23 3.95 -8.75
N LEU A 61 -3.04 3.60 -7.48
CA LEU A 61 -3.24 2.23 -6.98
C LEU A 61 -4.72 1.88 -6.77
N ASP A 62 -5.56 2.88 -6.50
CA ASP A 62 -7.00 2.76 -6.27
C ASP A 62 -7.84 2.71 -7.58
N ALA A 63 -7.30 3.28 -8.68
CA ALA A 63 -7.95 3.37 -9.99
C ALA A 63 -8.04 2.01 -10.72
#